data_AF-A0A484ZI81-F1
#
_entry.id   AF-A0A484ZI81-F1
#
_cell.length_a   1.000
_cell.length_b   1.000
_cell.length_c   1.000
_cell.angle_alpha   90.00
_cell.angle_beta   90.00
_cell.angle_gamma   90.00
#
_symmetry.space_group_name_H-M   'P 1'
#
loop_
_entity.id
_entity.type
_entity.pdbx_description
1 polymer ?
#
loop_
_entity_poly.entity_id
_entity_poly.type
_entity_poly.pdbx_seq_one_letter_code
_entity_poly.pdbx_strand_id
1 'polypeptide(L)'
;MLFINGLPIATLELKSEFKQAVHNAIKQYKKTRLPKDPITNKPEPLLTFKRGALVHFAVSQYEVFMAHKLAGDNTFFLPFNKGTKEGGAGNETPDNENEYATSYLWNEVLLPDNLLKILASFGASAN
;
A
#
# COMPACT_ATOMS: atom_id res chain seq x y z
N MET A 1 -3.43 -9.65 -0.24
CA MET A 1 -1.97 -9.72 0.03
C MET A 1 -1.28 -10.29 -1.19
N LEU A 2 -0.03 -9.90 -1.44
CA LEU A 2 0.79 -10.40 -2.54
C LEU A 2 2.00 -11.14 -1.99
N PHE A 3 2.30 -12.29 -2.59
CA PHE A 3 3.43 -13.13 -2.25
C PHE A 3 4.26 -13.42 -3.50
N ILE A 4 5.57 -13.54 -3.32
CA ILE A 4 6.50 -14.07 -4.32
C ILE A 4 7.19 -15.27 -3.69
N ASN A 5 6.98 -16.48 -4.24
CA ASN A 5 7.55 -17.73 -3.73
C ASN A 5 7.34 -17.94 -2.22
N GLY A 6 6.15 -17.57 -1.71
CA GLY A 6 5.80 -17.69 -0.29
C GLY A 6 6.30 -16.55 0.61
N LEU A 7 7.09 -15.61 0.09
CA LEU A 7 7.52 -14.42 0.82
C LEU A 7 6.45 -13.32 0.71
N PRO A 8 5.97 -12.75 1.83
CA PRO A 8 5.01 -11.66 1.80
C PRO A 8 5.69 -10.40 1.25
N ILE A 9 5.13 -9.83 0.18
CA ILE A 9 5.69 -8.63 -0.45
C ILE A 9 4.86 -7.40 -0.10
N ALA A 10 3.54 -7.49 -0.30
CA ALA A 10 2.64 -6.36 -0.10
C ALA A 10 1.35 -6.77 0.60
N THR A 11 0.88 -5.89 1.49
CA THR A 11 -0.52 -5.90 1.93
C THR A 11 -1.27 -4.79 1.23
N LEU A 12 -2.56 -5.02 0.96
CA LEU A 12 -3.45 -4.02 0.39
C LEU A 12 -4.74 -4.01 1.21
N GLU A 13 -5.18 -2.83 1.66
CA GLU A 13 -6.48 -2.59 2.26
C GLU A 13 -7.29 -1.73 1.30
N LEU A 14 -8.37 -2.30 0.74
CA LEU A 14 -9.17 -1.69 -0.33
C LEU A 14 -10.45 -1.08 0.24
N LYS A 15 -10.83 0.12 -0.25
CA LYS A 15 -12.07 0.82 0.13
C LYS A 15 -12.76 1.42 -1.10
N SER A 16 -14.08 1.61 -0.99
CA SER A 16 -14.93 2.28 -1.98
C SER A 16 -15.43 3.63 -1.45
N GLU A 17 -15.67 4.60 -2.35
CA GLU A 17 -15.76 6.05 -2.09
C GLU A 17 -17.15 6.56 -1.72
N PHE A 18 -17.80 5.96 -0.71
CA PHE A 18 -19.12 6.42 -0.30
C PHE A 18 -19.12 7.57 0.73
N LYS A 19 -18.02 7.84 1.46
CA LYS A 19 -17.87 9.02 2.38
C LYS A 19 -16.43 9.51 2.65
N GLN A 20 -15.44 8.62 2.82
CA GLN A 20 -13.98 8.92 2.95
C GLN A 20 -13.17 7.63 2.68
N ALA A 21 -12.92 7.20 1.43
CA ALA A 21 -12.45 5.82 1.24
C ALA A 21 -11.02 5.55 1.68
N VAL A 22 -10.02 6.26 1.14
CA VAL A 22 -8.61 5.84 1.37
C VAL A 22 -8.18 6.04 2.84
N HIS A 23 -8.71 7.07 3.50
CA HIS A 23 -8.44 7.33 4.92
C HIS A 23 -9.02 6.27 5.84
N ASN A 24 -10.09 5.57 5.45
CA ASN A 24 -10.59 4.43 6.21
C ASN A 24 -9.62 3.24 6.17
N ALA A 25 -8.98 2.98 5.02
CA ALA A 25 -7.91 1.99 4.93
C ALA A 25 -6.70 2.38 5.79
N ILE A 26 -6.26 3.64 5.73
CA ILE A 26 -5.18 4.16 6.58
C ILE A 26 -5.53 3.99 8.07
N LYS A 27 -6.74 4.37 8.48
CA LYS A 27 -7.20 4.22 9.86
C LYS A 27 -7.19 2.75 10.28
N GLN A 28 -7.62 1.85 9.40
CA GLN A 28 -7.61 0.41 9.69
C GLN A 28 -6.19 -0.12 9.88
N TYR A 29 -5.24 0.32 9.05
CA TYR A 29 -3.83 0.01 9.28
C TYR A 29 -3.32 0.50 10.64
N LYS A 30 -3.67 1.74 11.01
CA LYS A 30 -3.23 2.35 12.27
C LYS A 30 -3.86 1.72 13.52
N LYS A 31 -5.10 1.22 13.41
CA LYS A 31 -5.90 0.83 14.57
C LYS A 31 -6.08 -0.68 14.74
N THR A 32 -6.17 -1.44 13.65
CA THR A 32 -6.56 -2.86 13.71
C THR A 32 -5.66 -3.80 12.90
N ARG A 33 -4.73 -3.29 12.09
CA ARG A 33 -3.66 -4.09 11.46
C ARG A 33 -2.33 -3.82 12.16
N LEU A 34 -2.29 -4.10 13.46
CA LEU A 34 -1.10 -3.84 14.25
C LEU A 34 -0.04 -4.93 14.01
N PRO A 35 1.25 -4.58 13.96
CA PRO A 35 2.35 -5.55 13.84
C PRO A 35 2.51 -6.42 15.10
N LYS A 36 1.78 -6.08 16.18
CA LYS A 36 1.75 -6.79 17.45
C LYS A 36 0.32 -6.81 17.95
N ASP A 37 -0.17 -7.97 18.30
CA ASP A 37 -1.50 -8.12 18.86
C ASP A 37 -1.56 -7.41 20.23
N PRO A 38 -2.55 -6.52 20.45
CA PRO A 38 -2.59 -5.67 21.64
C PRO A 38 -2.97 -6.43 22.92
N ILE A 39 -3.56 -7.63 22.81
CA ILE A 39 -4.04 -8.42 23.95
C ILE A 39 -2.96 -9.41 24.39
N THR A 40 -2.45 -10.18 23.43
CA THR A 40 -1.50 -11.28 23.65
C THR A 40 -0.04 -10.83 23.54
N ASN A 41 0.21 -9.61 23.05
CA ASN A 41 1.54 -9.06 22.82
C ASN A 41 2.40 -9.93 21.87
N LYS A 42 1.76 -10.77 21.04
CA LYS A 42 2.45 -11.59 20.04
C LYS A 42 2.68 -10.79 18.76
N PRO A 43 3.84 -10.93 18.10
CA PRO A 43 4.06 -10.30 16.79
C PRO A 43 3.13 -10.93 15.75
N GLU A 44 2.59 -10.11 14.85
CA GLU A 44 1.90 -10.56 13.65
C GLU A 44 2.93 -10.76 12.53
N PRO A 45 3.29 -12.00 12.15
CA PRO A 45 4.43 -12.26 11.28
C PRO A 45 4.35 -11.56 9.92
N LEU A 46 3.14 -11.40 9.36
CA LEU A 46 2.94 -10.78 8.04
C LEU A 46 3.06 -9.25 8.07
N LEU A 47 2.98 -8.64 9.25
CA LEU A 47 3.00 -7.18 9.43
C LEU A 47 4.25 -6.70 10.17
N THR A 48 5.08 -7.62 10.67
CA THR A 48 6.29 -7.32 11.43
C THR A 48 7.35 -6.71 10.51
N PHE A 49 7.84 -5.52 10.85
CA PHE A 49 8.88 -4.83 10.07
C PHE A 49 10.15 -5.70 9.89
N LYS A 50 10.74 -5.68 8.69
CA LYS A 50 11.89 -6.51 8.26
C LYS A 50 11.64 -8.03 8.18
N ARG A 51 10.42 -8.51 8.45
CA ARG A 51 10.07 -9.95 8.36
C ARG A 51 8.82 -10.22 7.53
N GLY A 52 7.80 -9.40 7.72
CA GLY A 52 6.53 -9.45 7.01
C GLY A 52 6.60 -8.72 5.67
N ALA A 53 5.44 -8.29 5.18
CA ALA A 53 5.32 -7.53 3.95
C ALA A 53 6.21 -6.28 3.98
N LEU A 54 6.82 -5.97 2.84
CA LEU A 54 7.75 -4.85 2.67
C LEU A 54 7.01 -3.52 2.47
N VAL A 55 5.77 -3.58 1.95
CA VAL A 55 4.93 -2.42 1.71
C VAL A 55 3.47 -2.68 2.07
N HIS A 56 2.80 -1.65 2.56
CA HIS A 56 1.39 -1.66 2.90
C HIS A 56 0.68 -0.56 2.12
N PHE A 57 -0.21 -0.93 1.21
CA PHE A 57 -1.01 0.00 0.42
C PHE A 57 -2.41 0.17 1.00
N ALA A 58 -2.79 1.43 1.25
CA ALA A 58 -4.17 1.84 1.43
C ALA A 58 -4.69 2.35 0.09
N VAL A 59 -5.78 1.77 -0.41
CA VAL A 59 -6.22 1.99 -1.80
C VAL A 59 -7.71 2.32 -1.84
N SER A 60 -8.05 3.34 -2.62
CA SER A 60 -9.41 3.60 -3.08
C SER A 60 -9.52 3.60 -4.60
N GLN A 61 -10.66 4.03 -5.12
CA GLN A 61 -10.86 4.25 -6.56
C GLN A 61 -10.03 5.43 -7.09
N TYR A 62 -9.70 6.41 -6.23
CA TYR A 62 -9.02 7.63 -6.63
C TYR A 62 -7.57 7.73 -6.16
N GLU A 63 -7.24 7.16 -5.00
CA GLU A 63 -5.95 7.39 -4.37
C GLU A 63 -5.30 6.11 -3.85
N VAL A 64 -3.96 6.11 -3.86
CA VAL A 64 -3.12 5.11 -3.24
C VAL A 64 -2.19 5.82 -2.25
N PHE A 65 -2.11 5.28 -1.04
CA PHE A 65 -1.11 5.66 -0.06
C PHE A 65 -0.31 4.42 0.34
N MET A 66 0.96 4.62 0.68
CA MET A 66 1.84 3.52 1.07
C MET A 66 2.58 3.80 2.38
N ALA A 67 2.88 2.72 3.11
CA ALA A 67 3.78 2.72 4.25
C ALA A 67 4.73 1.52 4.19
N HIS A 68 6.00 1.72 4.56
CA HIS A 68 7.01 0.65 4.66
C HIS A 68 7.02 -0.03 6.04
N LYS A 69 6.42 0.60 7.05
CA LYS A 69 6.42 0.12 8.43
C LYS A 69 5.12 0.50 9.09
N LEU A 70 4.40 -0.50 9.60
CA LEU A 70 3.27 -0.27 10.51
C LEU A 70 3.80 -0.03 11.93
N ALA A 71 3.29 1.02 12.57
CA ALA A 71 3.65 1.46 13.91
C ALA A 71 2.41 1.98 14.68
N GLY A 72 1.25 1.36 14.44
CA GLY A 72 -0.03 1.81 14.99
C GLY A 72 -0.33 3.24 14.56
N ASP A 73 -0.71 4.11 15.50
CA ASP A 73 -1.02 5.52 15.20
C ASP A 73 0.16 6.30 14.62
N ASN A 74 1.38 5.90 14.97
CA ASN A 74 2.62 6.48 14.47
C ASN A 74 2.98 6.00 13.06
N THR A 75 2.15 5.15 12.43
CA THR A 75 2.35 4.77 11.03
C THR A 75 2.26 6.00 10.15
N PHE A 76 3.26 6.20 9.31
CA PHE A 76 3.31 7.28 8.35
C PHE A 76 2.99 6.75 6.95
N PHE A 77 1.95 7.31 6.33
CA PHE A 77 1.52 6.97 4.98
C PHE A 77 1.88 8.12 4.05
N LEU A 78 2.60 7.80 2.98
CA LEU A 78 2.94 8.73 1.91
C LEU A 78 1.99 8.54 0.72
N PRO A 79 1.58 9.61 0.03
CA PRO A 79 0.89 9.49 -1.25
C PRO A 79 1.73 8.69 -2.23
N PHE A 80 1.11 7.75 -2.94
CA PHE A 80 1.73 6.94 -3.98
C PHE A 80 1.02 7.15 -5.32
N ASN A 81 0.59 8.38 -5.58
CA ASN A 81 -0.21 8.76 -6.74
C ASN A 81 0.70 9.24 -7.91
N LYS A 82 0.25 9.08 -9.15
CA LYS A 82 1.00 9.45 -10.38
C LYS A 82 1.09 10.96 -10.63
N GLY A 83 0.30 11.76 -9.93
CA GLY A 83 0.07 13.16 -10.27
C GLY A 83 -0.93 13.31 -11.41
N THR A 84 -1.39 14.53 -11.65
CA THR A 84 -2.25 14.86 -12.80
C THR A 84 -1.39 15.29 -14.00
N LYS A 85 -1.98 15.29 -15.20
CA LYS A 85 -1.30 15.73 -16.44
C LYS A 85 -0.80 17.19 -16.35
N GLU A 86 -1.46 18.01 -15.54
CA GLU A 86 -1.09 19.40 -15.27
C GLU A 86 -0.04 19.56 -14.15
N GLY A 87 0.49 18.45 -13.61
CA GLY A 87 1.49 18.45 -12.55
C GLY A 87 0.92 18.59 -11.13
N GLY A 88 -0.38 18.38 -10.95
CA GLY A 88 -1.05 18.42 -9.65
C GLY A 88 -0.85 17.14 -8.83
N ALA A 89 -1.25 17.18 -7.55
CA ALA A 89 -1.31 16.02 -6.68
C ALA A 89 -2.49 15.10 -7.02
N GLY A 90 -2.46 13.84 -6.56
CA GLY A 90 -3.53 12.87 -6.81
C GLY A 90 -3.30 12.09 -8.11
N ASN A 91 -4.35 11.50 -8.66
CA ASN A 91 -4.32 10.78 -9.93
C ASN A 91 -5.30 11.43 -10.90
N GLU A 92 -4.98 11.36 -12.19
CA GLU A 92 -5.90 11.75 -13.25
C GLU A 92 -7.15 10.84 -13.23
N THR A 93 -8.34 11.42 -13.33
CA THR A 93 -9.57 10.64 -13.56
C THR A 93 -9.51 10.07 -14.98
N PRO A 94 -9.68 8.76 -15.17
CA PRO A 94 -9.62 8.17 -16.50
C PRO A 94 -10.82 8.61 -17.34
N ASP A 95 -10.58 8.80 -18.65
CA ASP A 95 -11.65 9.12 -19.62
C ASP A 95 -12.61 7.93 -19.82
N ASN A 96 -12.11 6.71 -19.58
CA ASN A 96 -12.89 5.48 -19.60
C ASN A 96 -13.58 5.26 -18.25
N GLU A 97 -14.91 5.30 -18.25
CA GLU A 97 -15.75 5.12 -17.05
C GLU A 97 -15.62 3.73 -16.39
N ASN A 98 -15.07 2.74 -17.11
CA ASN A 98 -14.81 1.40 -16.56
C ASN A 98 -13.45 1.28 -15.87
N GLU A 99 -12.67 2.36 -15.81
CA GLU A 99 -11.37 2.39 -15.16
C GLU A 99 -11.40 3.22 -13.88
N TYR A 100 -10.54 2.86 -12.94
CA TYR A 100 -10.29 3.65 -11.74
C TYR A 100 -9.00 4.45 -11.89
N ALA A 101 -8.90 5.61 -11.25
CA ALA A 101 -7.68 6.41 -11.28
C ALA A 101 -6.48 5.68 -10.63
N THR A 102 -6.75 4.61 -9.88
CA THR A 102 -5.75 3.71 -9.28
C THR A 102 -5.43 2.47 -10.13
N SER A 103 -5.90 2.39 -11.38
CA SER A 103 -5.67 1.25 -12.29
C SER A 103 -4.18 0.93 -12.50
N TYR A 104 -3.33 1.95 -12.51
CA TYR A 104 -1.87 1.81 -12.62
C TYR A 104 -1.26 0.93 -11.52
N LEU A 105 -1.85 0.92 -10.32
CA LEU A 105 -1.37 0.07 -9.24
C LEU A 105 -1.41 -1.40 -9.69
N TRP A 106 -2.51 -1.81 -10.32
CA TRP A 106 -2.74 -3.19 -10.74
C TRP A 106 -2.05 -3.53 -12.06
N ASN A 107 -2.17 -2.64 -13.04
CA ASN A 107 -1.77 -2.91 -14.42
C ASN A 107 -0.32 -2.52 -14.71
N GLU A 108 0.34 -1.79 -13.82
CA GLU A 108 1.74 -1.38 -13.98
C GLU A 108 2.58 -1.82 -12.77
N VAL A 109 2.24 -1.35 -11.56
CA VAL A 109 3.13 -1.48 -10.38
C VAL A 109 3.20 -2.90 -9.85
N LEU A 110 2.06 -3.57 -9.71
CA LEU A 110 1.96 -4.89 -9.08
C LEU A 110 2.20 -6.05 -10.05
N LEU A 111 2.53 -5.76 -11.32
CA LEU A 111 2.97 -6.78 -12.25
C LEU A 111 4.27 -7.42 -11.74
N PRO A 112 4.44 -8.76 -11.85
CA PRO A 112 5.58 -9.48 -11.27
C PRO A 112 6.94 -8.85 -11.61
N ASP A 113 7.17 -8.51 -12.88
CA ASP A 113 8.45 -7.95 -13.33
C ASP A 113 8.73 -6.56 -12.74
N ASN A 114 7.70 -5.71 -12.63
CA ASN A 114 7.85 -4.35 -12.11
C ASN A 114 8.02 -4.37 -10.59
N LEU A 115 7.26 -5.23 -9.90
CA LEU A 115 7.41 -5.45 -8.47
C LEU A 115 8.83 -5.93 -8.14
N LEU A 116 9.37 -6.90 -8.90
CA LEU A 116 10.74 -7.39 -8.74
C LEU A 116 11.79 -6.30 -8.96
N LYS A 117 11.62 -5.45 -9.98
CA LYS A 117 12.52 -4.31 -10.24
C LYS A 117 12.52 -3.30 -9.09
N ILE A 118 11.34 -2.97 -8.56
CA ILE A 118 11.20 -2.07 -7.40
C ILE A 118 11.91 -2.67 -6.18
N LEU A 119 11.67 -3.95 -5.88
CA LEU A 119 12.31 -4.64 -4.77
C LEU A 119 13.84 -4.71 -4.90
N ALA A 120 14.35 -4.99 -6.10
CA ALA A 120 15.79 -5.03 -6.36
C ALA A 120 16.45 -3.66 -6.17
N SER A 121 15.76 -2.59 -6.58
CA SER A 121 16.28 -1.21 -6.47
C SER A 121 16.37 -0.73 -5.03
N PHE A 122 15.44 -1.13 -4.16
CA PHE A 122 15.47 -0.77 -2.73
C PHE A 122 16.25 -1.76 -1.85
N GLY A 123 16.44 -3.01 -2.30
CA GLY A 123 17.26 -4.01 -1.61
C GLY A 123 18.76 -3.73 -1.66
N ALA A 124 19.24 -2.96 -2.64
CA ALA A 124 20.67 -2.66 -2.81
C ALA A 124 21.17 -1.48 -1.95
N SER A 125 20.28 -0.61 -1.45
CA SER A 125 20.65 0.56 -0.60
C SER A 125 20.59 0.28 0.91
N ALA A 126 20.39 -0.97 1.31
CA ALA A 126 20.43 -1.38 2.71
C ALA A 126 21.76 -2.09 3.04
N ASN A 127 22.88 -1.43 2.73
CA ASN A 127 24.22 -1.74 3.25
C ASN A 127 24.95 -0.44 3.56
#